data_AF-A0A258IEF8-F1
#
_entry.id   AF-A0A258IEF8-F1
#
_cell.length_a   1.000
_cell.length_b   1.000
_cell.length_c   1.000
_cell.angle_alpha   90.00
_cell.angle_beta   90.00
_cell.angle_gamma   90.00
#
_symmetry.space_group_name_H-M   'P 1'
#
loop_
_entity.id
_entity.type
_entity.pdbx_description
1 polymer ?
#
loop_
_entity_poly.entity_id
_entity_poly.type
_entity_poly.pdbx_seq_one_letter_code
_entity_poly.pdbx_strand_id
1 'polypeptide(L)'
;MSPRSFALTLSTFALILTACDQPKGAPRVDDPAPPSLAQAPAAAAAPAAPKPPRPPEPIVWDEVSERFTLDGMVVKTAHLWRFDRSLEAFSSLGSRLQPAPGGGLQVIEDAPDAVLRSPQNLAIDGKRYNAVLVRLTRVQPSEKWDGSIFYTTKAHGEAAAFHTKPLRGANPVQGETTIMVYDMANLKKGGGDWTASTISGLRLDFDDSVGGGFLVHQIAVVSLPPAAMLRPSQ
;
A
#
# COMPACT_ATOMS: atom_id res chain seq x y z
N MET A 1 25.71 -49.81 11.40
CA MET A 1 25.45 -50.86 12.40
C MET A 1 24.87 -50.20 13.63
N SER A 2 23.62 -50.57 13.98
CA SER A 2 22.78 -50.24 15.15
C SER A 2 22.47 -48.76 15.46
N PRO A 3 21.20 -48.49 15.81
CA PRO A 3 20.89 -48.38 17.24
C PRO A 3 19.73 -49.29 17.69
N ARG A 4 19.73 -49.53 19.01
CA ARG A 4 18.93 -50.48 19.78
C ARG A 4 17.51 -49.96 20.05
N SER A 5 16.56 -50.89 20.02
CA SER A 5 15.19 -50.79 20.53
C SER A 5 15.15 -50.68 22.06
N PHE A 6 14.18 -49.93 22.60
CA PHE A 6 13.54 -50.23 23.88
C PHE A 6 12.06 -49.83 23.86
N ALA A 7 11.27 -50.58 24.63
CA ALA A 7 9.88 -50.91 24.39
C ALA A 7 8.84 -50.00 25.04
N LEU A 8 7.63 -50.19 24.51
CA LEU A 8 6.29 -49.72 24.83
C LEU A 8 5.83 -49.97 26.28
N THR A 9 5.00 -49.10 26.84
CA THR A 9 3.88 -49.53 27.70
C THR A 9 2.71 -48.55 27.58
N LEU A 10 1.56 -49.07 27.10
CA LEU A 10 0.24 -48.45 27.10
C LEU A 10 -0.34 -48.44 28.52
N SER A 11 -1.17 -47.44 28.83
CA SER A 11 -2.36 -47.66 29.66
C SER A 11 -3.43 -46.61 29.36
N THR A 12 -4.58 -47.13 28.95
CA THR A 12 -5.84 -46.46 28.65
C THR A 12 -6.72 -46.52 29.90
N PHE A 13 -7.41 -45.43 30.26
CA PHE A 13 -8.67 -45.54 31.01
C PHE A 13 -9.58 -44.37 30.67
N ALA A 14 -10.77 -44.70 30.15
CA ALA A 14 -11.92 -43.82 30.04
C ALA A 14 -13.06 -44.45 30.84
N LEU A 15 -13.76 -43.64 31.64
CA LEU A 15 -15.13 -43.93 32.07
C LEU A 15 -15.87 -42.61 32.30
N ILE A 16 -17.07 -42.54 31.71
CA ILE A 16 -18.04 -41.45 31.70
C ILE A 16 -18.99 -41.63 32.90
N LEU A 17 -19.47 -40.54 33.52
CA LEU A 17 -20.83 -40.44 34.07
C LEU A 17 -21.23 -38.95 34.25
N THR A 18 -22.52 -38.70 34.10
CA THR A 18 -23.19 -37.42 33.83
C THR A 18 -23.92 -36.80 35.05
N ALA A 19 -24.00 -35.46 35.04
CA ALA A 19 -25.14 -34.58 35.38
C ALA A 19 -25.40 -34.04 36.84
N CYS A 20 -25.67 -32.71 36.83
CA CYS A 20 -26.54 -31.87 37.69
C CYS A 20 -26.01 -31.22 39.00
N ASP A 21 -25.62 -29.94 38.85
CA ASP A 21 -26.35 -28.73 39.34
C ASP A 21 -25.76 -27.86 40.48
N GLN A 22 -25.92 -26.55 40.23
CA GLN A 22 -25.84 -25.31 41.02
C GLN A 22 -24.51 -24.60 41.40
N PRO A 23 -24.39 -23.28 41.08
CA PRO A 23 -23.22 -22.43 41.33
C PRO A 23 -23.26 -21.75 42.71
N LYS A 24 -22.09 -21.64 43.37
CA LYS A 24 -21.92 -20.88 44.62
C LYS A 24 -21.19 -19.57 44.34
N GLY A 25 -21.94 -18.46 44.28
CA GLY A 25 -21.37 -17.12 44.17
C GLY A 25 -22.35 -16.08 43.63
N ALA A 26 -23.51 -15.91 44.25
CA ALA A 26 -24.35 -14.75 43.99
C ALA A 26 -23.71 -13.49 44.61
N PRO A 27 -23.71 -12.34 43.93
CA PRO A 27 -23.41 -11.05 44.54
C PRO A 27 -24.49 -10.68 45.57
N ARG A 28 -24.08 -10.06 46.67
CA ARG A 28 -24.98 -9.55 47.71
C ARG A 28 -25.85 -8.46 47.09
N VAL A 29 -27.17 -8.66 47.12
CA VAL A 29 -28.16 -7.60 46.94
C VAL A 29 -28.06 -6.75 48.20
N ASP A 30 -27.39 -5.59 48.11
CA ASP A 30 -27.51 -4.41 49.02
C ASP A 30 -26.33 -3.41 48.90
N ASP A 31 -25.36 -3.61 47.99
CA ASP A 31 -24.40 -2.56 47.67
C ASP A 31 -25.04 -1.51 46.75
N PRO A 32 -25.11 -0.22 47.13
CA PRO A 32 -25.59 0.82 46.23
C PRO A 32 -24.64 0.94 45.04
N ALA A 33 -25.20 0.77 43.84
CA ALA A 33 -24.46 0.95 42.59
C ALA A 33 -23.80 2.35 42.57
N PRO A 34 -22.54 2.48 42.13
CA PRO A 34 -21.97 3.79 41.87
C PRO A 34 -22.86 4.50 40.83
N PRO A 35 -23.11 5.81 40.97
CA PRO A 35 -23.93 6.52 40.00
C PRO A 35 -23.30 6.37 38.62
N SER A 36 -24.07 5.76 37.71
CA SER A 36 -23.77 5.68 36.29
C SER A 36 -23.55 7.10 35.80
N LEU A 37 -22.31 7.47 35.50
CA LEU A 37 -22.01 8.67 34.73
C LEU A 37 -22.67 8.46 33.37
N ALA A 38 -23.84 9.06 33.19
CA ALA A 38 -24.51 9.15 31.91
C ALA A 38 -23.46 9.62 30.90
N GLN A 39 -23.10 8.74 29.95
CA GLN A 39 -22.25 9.11 28.83
C GLN A 39 -22.98 10.24 28.10
N ALA A 40 -22.43 11.45 28.21
CA ALA A 40 -22.88 12.56 27.40
C ALA A 40 -22.85 12.11 25.93
N PRO A 41 -23.89 12.40 25.13
CA PRO A 41 -23.90 12.01 23.74
C PRO A 41 -22.63 12.56 23.08
N ALA A 42 -21.88 11.67 22.43
CA ALA A 42 -20.71 12.06 21.66
C ALA A 42 -21.17 13.15 20.68
N ALA A 43 -20.75 14.39 20.92
CA ALA A 43 -21.00 15.48 20.00
C ALA A 43 -20.41 15.05 18.66
N ALA A 44 -21.28 14.83 17.67
CA ALA A 44 -20.83 14.51 16.32
C ALA A 44 -19.83 15.59 15.92
N ALA A 45 -18.58 15.18 15.68
CA ALA A 45 -17.55 16.08 15.23
C ALA A 45 -18.08 16.80 13.98
N ALA A 46 -18.03 18.13 13.98
CA ALA A 46 -18.38 18.90 12.79
C ALA A 46 -17.60 18.32 11.59
N PRO A 47 -18.24 18.17 10.41
CA PRO A 47 -17.57 17.62 9.25
C PRO A 47 -16.29 18.41 9.00
N ALA A 48 -15.16 17.71 8.90
CA ALA A 48 -13.87 18.33 8.63
C ALA A 48 -13.98 19.22 7.39
N ALA A 49 -13.44 20.44 7.46
CA ALA A 49 -13.42 21.34 6.32
C ALA A 49 -12.84 20.61 5.09
N PRO A 50 -13.39 20.82 3.88
CA PRO A 50 -12.86 20.21 2.67
C PRO A 50 -11.37 20.51 2.56
N LYS A 51 -10.56 19.48 2.26
CA LYS A 51 -9.13 19.71 2.01
C LYS A 51 -9.00 20.70 0.83
N PRO A 52 -8.07 21.66 0.90
CA PRO A 52 -7.86 22.58 -0.21
C PRO A 52 -7.55 21.80 -1.50
N PRO A 53 -7.98 22.30 -2.68
CA PRO A 53 -7.65 21.68 -3.95
C PRO A 53 -6.15 21.50 -4.12
N ARG A 54 -5.74 20.36 -4.68
CA ARG A 54 -4.34 20.11 -4.98
C ARG A 54 -3.84 21.13 -6.02
N PRO A 55 -2.60 21.65 -5.89
CA PRO A 55 -1.99 22.41 -6.96
C PRO A 55 -2.00 21.64 -8.28
N PRO A 56 -2.08 22.31 -9.43
CA PRO A 56 -1.97 21.65 -10.73
C PRO A 56 -0.69 20.80 -10.83
N GLU A 57 -0.81 19.59 -11.35
CA GLU A 57 0.35 18.73 -11.63
C GLU A 57 0.81 18.99 -13.08
N PRO A 58 2.09 19.37 -13.31
CA PRO A 58 2.61 19.59 -14.66
C PRO A 58 2.71 18.31 -15.48
N ILE A 59 2.76 17.15 -14.81
CA ILE A 59 2.70 15.83 -15.44
C ILE A 59 1.24 15.39 -15.54
N VAL A 60 0.76 15.15 -16.75
CA VAL A 60 -0.62 14.70 -16.97
C VAL A 60 -0.64 13.39 -17.74
N TRP A 61 -1.71 12.62 -17.55
CA TRP A 61 -2.05 11.53 -18.46
C TRP A 61 -2.82 12.12 -19.63
N ASP A 62 -2.30 11.97 -20.84
CA ASP A 62 -2.99 12.33 -22.06
C ASP A 62 -3.78 11.11 -22.57
N GLU A 63 -5.11 11.21 -22.53
CA GLU A 63 -6.01 10.14 -22.96
C GLU A 63 -5.92 9.86 -24.46
N VAL A 64 -5.48 10.84 -25.28
CA VAL A 64 -5.39 10.66 -26.74
C VAL A 64 -4.15 9.86 -27.13
N SER A 65 -2.98 10.22 -26.60
CA SER A 65 -1.75 9.48 -26.85
C SER A 65 -1.57 8.26 -25.95
N GLU A 66 -2.39 8.14 -24.90
CA GLU A 66 -2.28 7.13 -23.85
C GLU A 66 -0.87 7.10 -23.24
N ARG A 67 -0.36 8.30 -22.94
CA ARG A 67 0.97 8.53 -22.37
C ARG A 67 0.93 9.60 -21.29
N PHE A 68 1.92 9.52 -20.40
CA PHE A 68 2.26 10.66 -19.57
C PHE A 68 2.94 11.75 -20.41
N THR A 69 2.51 12.98 -20.22
CA THR A 69 3.12 14.17 -20.81
C THR A 69 3.55 15.15 -19.73
N LEU A 70 4.59 15.92 -20.02
CA LEU A 70 5.08 17.04 -19.24
C LEU A 70 5.10 18.25 -20.17
N ASP A 71 4.35 19.30 -19.85
CA ASP A 71 4.22 20.49 -20.69
C ASP A 71 3.84 20.15 -22.15
N GLY A 72 2.97 19.15 -22.32
CA GLY A 72 2.51 18.65 -23.63
C GLY A 72 3.48 17.71 -24.35
N MET A 73 4.68 17.48 -23.81
CA MET A 73 5.66 16.54 -24.39
C MET A 73 5.56 15.17 -23.75
N VAL A 74 5.52 14.11 -24.56
CA VAL A 74 5.52 12.72 -24.07
C VAL A 74 6.78 12.45 -23.25
N VAL A 75 6.59 11.95 -22.02
CA VAL A 75 7.68 11.59 -21.14
C VAL A 75 8.30 10.27 -21.59
N LYS A 76 9.63 10.23 -21.68
CA LYS A 76 10.37 9.02 -22.02
C LYS A 76 10.14 7.94 -20.96
N THR A 77 9.64 6.79 -21.39
CA THR A 77 9.13 5.73 -20.50
C THR A 77 9.88 4.42 -20.72
N ALA A 78 10.35 3.79 -19.65
CA ALA A 78 10.96 2.45 -19.66
C ALA A 78 9.89 1.36 -19.61
N HIS A 79 8.95 1.52 -18.67
CA HIS A 79 7.82 0.62 -18.44
C HIS A 79 6.56 1.45 -18.27
N LEU A 80 5.48 1.00 -18.88
CA LEU A 80 4.14 1.55 -18.70
C LEU A 80 3.19 0.38 -18.48
N TRP A 81 2.51 0.39 -17.34
CA TRP A 81 1.46 -0.54 -17.01
C TRP A 81 0.13 0.19 -16.99
N ARG A 82 -0.88 -0.39 -17.63
CA ARG A 82 -2.22 0.19 -17.81
C ARG A 82 -3.33 -0.69 -17.25
N PHE A 83 -3.02 -1.97 -17.06
CA PHE A 83 -3.94 -2.96 -16.55
C PHE A 83 -5.18 -3.10 -17.44
N ASP A 84 -4.98 -3.12 -18.75
CA ASP A 84 -6.04 -3.25 -19.73
C ASP A 84 -6.61 -4.68 -19.67
N ARG A 85 -7.55 -4.90 -18.75
CA ARG A 85 -8.21 -6.18 -18.45
C ARG A 85 -7.28 -7.29 -17.94
N SER A 86 -6.09 -6.95 -17.44
CA SER A 86 -5.18 -7.91 -16.80
C SER A 86 -4.41 -7.29 -15.64
N LEU A 87 -3.79 -8.13 -14.81
CA LEU A 87 -2.90 -7.68 -13.72
C LEU A 87 -1.50 -7.29 -14.22
N GLU A 88 -1.17 -7.57 -15.49
CA GLU A 88 0.16 -7.32 -16.08
C GLU A 88 1.31 -7.87 -15.22
N ALA A 89 1.07 -9.06 -14.64
CA ALA A 89 1.96 -9.79 -13.73
C ALA A 89 2.30 -9.05 -12.41
N PHE A 90 1.54 -8.02 -12.03
CA PHE A 90 1.54 -7.53 -10.66
C PHE A 90 1.00 -8.58 -9.70
N SER A 91 1.58 -8.58 -8.51
CA SER A 91 1.19 -9.47 -7.40
C SER A 91 1.06 -8.66 -6.12
N SER A 92 0.43 -9.23 -5.10
CA SER A 92 0.29 -8.56 -3.81
C SER A 92 0.48 -9.53 -2.64
N LEU A 93 0.75 -8.95 -1.48
CA LEU A 93 0.60 -9.60 -0.18
C LEU A 93 -0.30 -8.68 0.66
N GLY A 94 -1.33 -9.23 1.31
CA GLY A 94 -2.27 -8.44 2.10
C GLY A 94 -3.32 -7.67 1.30
N SER A 95 -3.38 -7.85 -0.03
CA SER A 95 -4.41 -7.25 -0.88
C SER A 95 -5.08 -8.28 -1.78
N ARG A 96 -6.29 -7.96 -2.24
CA ARG A 96 -6.89 -8.57 -3.44
C ARG A 96 -6.72 -7.64 -4.63
N LEU A 97 -6.39 -8.24 -5.77
CA LEU A 97 -6.16 -7.56 -7.04
C LEU A 97 -7.20 -8.02 -8.06
N GLN A 98 -7.80 -7.06 -8.78
CA GLN A 98 -8.74 -7.37 -9.85
C GLN A 98 -8.60 -6.37 -11.00
N PRO A 99 -8.56 -6.80 -12.27
CA PRO A 99 -8.66 -5.88 -13.39
C PRO A 99 -10.03 -5.19 -13.36
N ALA A 100 -10.05 -3.86 -13.47
CA ALA A 100 -11.29 -3.12 -13.53
C ALA A 100 -11.89 -3.19 -14.96
N PRO A 101 -13.22 -3.35 -15.11
CA PRO A 101 -13.86 -3.45 -16.43
C PRO A 101 -13.59 -2.26 -17.37
N GLY A 102 -13.37 -1.06 -16.80
CA GLY A 102 -13.06 0.17 -17.54
C GLY A 102 -11.57 0.47 -17.70
N GLY A 103 -10.69 -0.49 -17.41
CA GLY A 103 -9.23 -0.30 -17.36
C GLY A 103 -8.74 0.06 -15.96
N GLY A 104 -7.47 -0.24 -15.70
CA GLY A 104 -6.86 -0.10 -14.38
C GLY A 104 -6.96 -1.35 -13.50
N LEU A 105 -6.27 -1.28 -12.38
CA LEU A 105 -6.14 -2.33 -11.37
C LEU A 105 -6.86 -1.91 -10.10
N GLN A 106 -7.88 -2.65 -9.71
CA GLN A 106 -8.49 -2.53 -8.40
C GLN A 106 -7.61 -3.22 -7.36
N VAL A 107 -7.26 -2.47 -6.31
CA VAL A 107 -6.47 -2.93 -5.16
C VAL A 107 -7.32 -2.73 -3.91
N ILE A 108 -7.59 -3.83 -3.20
CA ILE A 108 -8.33 -3.82 -1.94
C ILE A 108 -7.42 -4.39 -0.86
N GLU A 109 -7.09 -3.60 0.15
CA GLU A 109 -6.16 -3.97 1.22
C GLU A 109 -6.93 -4.64 2.35
N ASP A 110 -6.75 -5.96 2.48
CA ASP A 110 -7.46 -6.82 3.43
C ASP A 110 -6.62 -7.09 4.69
N ALA A 111 -5.35 -6.68 4.72
CA ALA A 111 -4.43 -6.79 5.86
C ALA A 111 -3.61 -5.50 6.07
N PRO A 112 -3.08 -5.24 7.29
CA PRO A 112 -2.04 -4.24 7.48
C PRO A 112 -0.77 -4.59 6.70
N ASP A 113 0.09 -3.61 6.46
CA ASP A 113 1.32 -3.77 5.64
C ASP A 113 1.03 -4.42 4.27
N ALA A 114 -0.10 -4.07 3.66
CA ALA A 114 -0.45 -4.53 2.33
C ALA A 114 0.51 -3.94 1.29
N VAL A 115 0.90 -4.75 0.32
CA VAL A 115 1.89 -4.35 -0.69
C VAL A 115 1.47 -4.79 -2.08
N LEU A 116 1.70 -3.91 -3.04
CA LEU A 116 1.57 -4.17 -4.47
C LEU A 116 2.97 -4.26 -5.09
N ARG A 117 3.27 -5.39 -5.74
CA ARG A 117 4.58 -5.66 -6.37
C ARG A 117 4.46 -5.68 -7.88
N SER A 118 5.39 -5.02 -8.53
CA SER A 118 5.57 -5.13 -9.98
C SER A 118 6.03 -6.54 -10.38
N PRO A 119 6.03 -6.85 -11.69
CA PRO A 119 6.84 -7.93 -12.23
C PRO A 119 8.31 -7.79 -11.81
N GLN A 120 9.01 -8.92 -11.72
CA GLN A 120 10.45 -8.95 -11.42
C GLN A 120 11.27 -8.91 -12.72
N ASN A 121 12.58 -8.67 -12.57
CA ASN A 121 13.55 -8.56 -13.67
C ASN A 121 13.26 -7.38 -14.63
N LEU A 122 12.83 -6.24 -14.08
CA LEU A 122 12.48 -5.05 -14.87
C LEU A 122 13.64 -4.47 -15.71
N ALA A 123 14.89 -4.72 -15.32
CA ALA A 123 16.10 -4.27 -16.02
C ALA A 123 16.13 -2.75 -16.30
N ILE A 124 15.67 -1.94 -15.34
CA ILE A 124 15.64 -0.48 -15.47
C ILE A 124 17.03 0.08 -15.17
N ASP A 125 17.59 0.86 -16.09
CA ASP A 125 18.74 1.74 -15.80
C ASP A 125 18.27 2.94 -14.96
N GLY A 126 18.53 2.89 -13.65
CA GLY A 126 18.06 3.91 -12.70
C GLY A 126 18.70 5.27 -12.91
N LYS A 127 19.86 5.35 -13.58
CA LYS A 127 20.47 6.63 -13.97
C LYS A 127 19.66 7.32 -15.06
N ARG A 128 19.11 6.55 -16.00
CA ARG A 128 18.35 7.04 -17.14
C ARG A 128 16.88 7.30 -16.80
N TYR A 129 16.28 6.46 -15.96
CA TYR A 129 14.88 6.57 -15.54
C TYR A 129 14.82 6.84 -14.04
N ASN A 130 14.59 8.10 -13.71
CA ASN A 130 14.74 8.70 -12.40
C ASN A 130 13.42 8.94 -11.67
N ALA A 131 12.28 8.52 -12.23
CA ALA A 131 10.98 8.70 -11.61
C ALA A 131 10.09 7.48 -11.76
N VAL A 132 9.20 7.31 -10.77
CA VAL A 132 8.01 6.45 -10.90
C VAL A 132 6.78 7.34 -10.81
N LEU A 133 5.85 7.16 -11.74
CA LEU A 133 4.55 7.80 -11.76
C LEU A 133 3.48 6.76 -11.45
N VAL A 134 2.57 7.08 -10.52
CA VAL A 134 1.40 6.25 -10.23
C VAL A 134 0.16 7.10 -10.33
N ARG A 135 -0.64 6.91 -11.38
CA ARG A 135 -1.96 7.53 -11.50
C ARG A 135 -2.98 6.63 -10.83
N LEU A 136 -3.66 7.14 -9.81
CA LEU A 136 -4.64 6.35 -9.06
C LEU A 136 -5.83 7.19 -8.61
N THR A 137 -6.96 6.53 -8.37
CA THR A 137 -8.09 7.07 -7.61
C THR A 137 -8.15 6.39 -6.25
N ARG A 138 -8.33 7.17 -5.17
CA ARG A 138 -8.64 6.59 -3.86
C ARG A 138 -10.12 6.29 -3.77
N VAL A 139 -10.48 5.02 -3.80
CA VAL A 139 -11.88 4.56 -3.78
C VAL A 139 -12.41 4.54 -2.36
N GLN A 140 -11.60 4.05 -1.42
CA GLN A 140 -11.94 3.95 0.00
C GLN A 140 -10.71 4.32 0.84
N PRO A 141 -10.79 5.31 1.74
CA PRO A 141 -9.72 5.60 2.66
C PRO A 141 -9.69 4.58 3.81
N SER A 142 -8.49 4.34 4.33
CA SER A 142 -8.27 3.68 5.62
C SER A 142 -7.67 4.68 6.61
N GLU A 143 -7.34 4.23 7.82
CA GLU A 143 -6.89 5.09 8.91
C GLU A 143 -5.48 5.67 8.69
N LYS A 144 -4.58 4.90 8.09
CA LYS A 144 -3.16 5.24 7.98
C LYS A 144 -2.68 5.20 6.54
N TRP A 145 -2.47 6.37 5.96
CA TRP A 145 -1.79 6.49 4.67
C TRP A 145 -0.29 6.25 4.81
N ASP A 146 0.26 5.34 4.00
CA ASP A 146 1.69 5.15 3.84
C ASP A 146 2.17 5.89 2.58
N GLY A 147 1.89 5.37 1.39
CA GLY A 147 2.30 5.91 0.10
C GLY A 147 3.76 5.67 -0.28
N SER A 148 4.52 4.81 0.41
CA SER A 148 5.93 4.54 0.08
C SER A 148 6.07 3.77 -1.23
N ILE A 149 7.22 3.97 -1.85
CA ILE A 149 7.74 3.06 -2.86
C ILE A 149 9.09 2.50 -2.40
N PHE A 150 9.24 1.19 -2.50
CA PHE A 150 10.47 0.44 -2.33
C PHE A 150 10.90 -0.14 -3.67
N TYR A 151 12.16 -0.51 -3.77
CA TYR A 151 12.69 -1.14 -4.97
C TYR A 151 13.71 -2.22 -4.65
N THR A 152 13.93 -3.10 -5.62
CA THR A 152 14.93 -4.16 -5.54
C THR A 152 15.99 -3.97 -6.61
N THR A 153 17.19 -4.43 -6.31
CA THR A 153 18.32 -4.51 -7.24
C THR A 153 18.95 -5.89 -7.13
N LYS A 154 20.03 -6.13 -7.88
CA LYS A 154 20.86 -7.32 -7.65
C LYS A 154 21.49 -7.33 -6.25
N ALA A 155 21.75 -6.16 -5.66
CA ALA A 155 22.49 -6.04 -4.40
C ALA A 155 21.58 -6.18 -3.16
N HIS A 156 20.29 -5.88 -3.29
CA HIS A 156 19.35 -5.96 -2.16
C HIS A 156 17.92 -6.24 -2.61
N GLY A 157 17.16 -6.87 -1.72
CA GLY A 157 15.71 -7.00 -1.83
C GLY A 157 14.96 -5.76 -1.33
N GLU A 158 13.68 -5.94 -1.02
CA GLU A 158 12.83 -4.91 -0.41
C GLU A 158 13.30 -4.64 1.02
N ALA A 159 13.83 -3.45 1.30
CA ALA A 159 14.31 -3.11 2.64
C ALA A 159 14.02 -1.66 3.00
N ALA A 160 13.82 -1.41 4.30
CA ALA A 160 13.57 -0.08 4.86
C ALA A 160 14.65 0.96 4.51
N ALA A 161 15.86 0.51 4.15
CA ALA A 161 16.96 1.38 3.73
C ALA A 161 16.84 1.92 2.30
N PHE A 162 15.94 1.37 1.46
CA PHE A 162 15.85 1.69 0.03
C PHE A 162 14.41 2.04 -0.35
N HIS A 163 14.00 3.28 -0.04
CA HIS A 163 12.64 3.74 -0.29
C HIS A 163 12.55 5.26 -0.39
N THR A 164 11.44 5.72 -0.95
CA THR A 164 11.03 7.12 -0.89
C THR A 164 9.52 7.27 -0.74
N LYS A 165 9.06 8.50 -0.55
CA LYS A 165 7.65 8.88 -0.55
C LYS A 165 7.37 9.73 -1.80
N PRO A 166 6.11 9.84 -2.26
CA PRO A 166 5.75 10.75 -3.33
C PRO A 166 6.23 12.17 -3.04
N LEU A 167 6.90 12.77 -4.01
CA LEU A 167 7.22 14.19 -4.06
C LEU A 167 5.93 15.02 -4.20
N ARG A 168 4.99 14.54 -5.02
CA ARG A 168 3.68 15.13 -5.31
C ARG A 168 2.62 14.03 -5.41
N GLY A 169 1.33 14.40 -5.30
CA GLY A 169 0.21 13.45 -5.40
C GLY A 169 -0.08 12.64 -4.12
N ALA A 170 0.63 12.87 -3.01
CA ALA A 170 0.47 12.08 -1.78
C ALA A 170 -0.94 12.17 -1.17
N ASN A 171 -1.38 11.08 -0.52
CA ASN A 171 -2.60 10.95 0.27
C ASN A 171 -3.86 11.57 -0.37
N PRO A 172 -4.27 11.11 -1.56
CA PRO A 172 -5.50 11.58 -2.20
C PRO A 172 -6.71 11.39 -1.29
N VAL A 173 -7.66 12.32 -1.34
CA VAL A 173 -8.95 12.14 -0.66
C VAL A 173 -9.81 11.12 -1.40
N GLN A 174 -10.85 10.60 -0.73
CA GLN A 174 -11.79 9.68 -1.37
C GLN A 174 -12.39 10.32 -2.64
N GLY A 175 -12.38 9.55 -3.74
CA GLY A 175 -12.83 9.96 -5.06
C GLY A 175 -11.80 10.78 -5.87
N GLU A 176 -10.72 11.27 -5.27
CA GLU A 176 -9.69 12.03 -5.98
C GLU A 176 -8.86 11.11 -6.86
N THR A 177 -8.73 11.48 -8.14
CA THR A 177 -7.72 10.91 -9.04
C THR A 177 -6.51 11.82 -9.09
N THR A 178 -5.33 11.29 -8.81
CA THR A 178 -4.07 12.05 -8.78
C THR A 178 -2.94 11.24 -9.43
N ILE A 179 -1.83 11.93 -9.73
CA ILE A 179 -0.57 11.31 -10.14
C ILE A 179 0.41 11.48 -9.00
N MET A 180 0.77 10.36 -8.37
CA MET A 180 1.86 10.31 -7.44
C MET A 180 3.18 10.31 -8.20
N VAL A 181 4.03 11.30 -7.91
CA VAL A 181 5.34 11.45 -8.54
C VAL A 181 6.40 11.08 -7.51
N TYR A 182 7.12 9.99 -7.75
CA TYR A 182 8.24 9.58 -6.91
C TYR A 182 9.56 10.01 -7.56
N ASP A 183 10.31 10.86 -6.87
CA ASP A 183 11.68 11.19 -7.26
C ASP A 183 12.62 10.08 -6.79
N MET A 184 13.01 9.23 -7.73
CA MET A 184 13.88 8.08 -7.46
C MET A 184 15.36 8.45 -7.53
N ALA A 185 15.71 9.63 -8.07
CA ALA A 185 17.08 10.12 -8.02
C ALA A 185 17.44 10.72 -6.65
N ASN A 186 16.45 11.22 -5.90
CA ASN A 186 16.64 11.78 -4.56
C ASN A 186 15.81 11.01 -3.52
N LEU A 187 16.28 9.80 -3.20
CA LEU A 187 15.60 8.91 -2.26
C LEU A 187 15.59 9.47 -0.83
N LYS A 188 14.51 9.20 -0.09
CA LYS A 188 14.45 9.48 1.35
C LYS A 188 15.45 8.63 2.14
N LYS A 189 15.60 7.35 1.76
CA LYS A 189 16.66 6.46 2.23
C LYS A 189 17.21 5.67 1.04
N GLY A 190 18.54 5.53 0.97
CA GLY A 190 19.25 4.83 -0.11
C GLY A 190 20.31 5.69 -0.80
N GLY A 191 20.35 7.01 -0.52
CA GLY A 191 21.31 7.90 -1.16
C GLY A 191 21.21 7.86 -2.68
N GLY A 192 22.34 7.75 -3.38
CA GLY A 192 22.40 7.63 -4.84
C GLY A 192 22.19 6.21 -5.39
N ASP A 193 21.79 5.25 -4.55
CA ASP A 193 21.76 3.82 -4.89
C ASP A 193 20.91 3.52 -6.16
N TRP A 194 19.70 4.08 -6.26
CA TRP A 194 18.86 3.92 -7.45
C TRP A 194 19.60 4.33 -8.73
N THR A 195 20.20 5.52 -8.74
CA THR A 195 20.91 6.06 -9.92
C THR A 195 22.20 5.32 -10.25
N ALA A 196 22.72 4.52 -9.31
CA ALA A 196 23.89 3.68 -9.51
C ALA A 196 23.53 2.23 -9.89
N SER A 197 22.24 1.90 -9.98
CA SER A 197 21.76 0.52 -10.04
C SER A 197 20.92 0.20 -11.26
N THR A 198 20.89 -1.09 -11.58
CA THR A 198 19.82 -1.69 -12.39
C THR A 198 18.69 -2.14 -11.46
N ILE A 199 17.49 -1.60 -11.66
CA ILE A 199 16.33 -1.91 -10.82
C ILE A 199 15.62 -3.15 -11.35
N SER A 200 15.37 -4.11 -10.47
CA SER A 200 14.75 -5.40 -10.80
C SER A 200 13.28 -5.49 -10.45
N GLY A 201 12.77 -4.66 -9.55
CA GLY A 201 11.37 -4.70 -9.12
C GLY A 201 11.00 -3.48 -8.27
N LEU A 202 9.69 -3.24 -8.15
CA LEU A 202 9.08 -2.17 -7.36
C LEU A 202 8.08 -2.77 -6.39
N ARG A 203 7.96 -2.16 -5.21
CA ARG A 203 6.91 -2.41 -4.22
C ARG A 203 6.25 -1.07 -3.85
N LEU A 204 4.93 -1.03 -3.90
CA LEU A 204 4.10 0.10 -3.53
C LEU A 204 3.29 -0.26 -2.30
N ASP A 205 3.31 0.63 -1.31
CA ASP A 205 2.58 0.50 -0.06
C ASP A 205 1.64 1.70 0.01
N PHE A 206 0.33 1.50 -0.16
CA PHE A 206 -0.62 2.61 -0.18
C PHE A 206 -1.07 2.97 1.23
N ASP A 207 -1.69 2.03 1.96
CA ASP A 207 -2.00 2.22 3.38
C ASP A 207 -1.24 1.25 4.31
N ASP A 208 -1.16 1.66 5.58
CA ASP A 208 -0.65 0.87 6.71
C ASP A 208 -1.81 0.41 7.63
N SER A 209 -2.99 0.20 7.04
CA SER A 209 -4.18 -0.28 7.72
C SER A 209 -5.14 -1.00 6.77
N VAL A 210 -5.98 -1.87 7.33
CA VAL A 210 -6.99 -2.62 6.56
C VAL A 210 -8.08 -1.69 6.02
N GLY A 211 -8.67 -2.06 4.89
CA GLY A 211 -9.87 -1.44 4.33
C GLY A 211 -9.59 -0.39 3.26
N GLY A 212 -8.32 -0.10 2.99
CA GLY A 212 -7.89 0.77 1.90
C GLY A 212 -8.33 0.22 0.54
N GLY A 213 -8.88 1.09 -0.31
CA GLY A 213 -9.35 0.73 -1.64
C GLY A 213 -8.86 1.72 -2.69
N PHE A 214 -8.25 1.22 -3.76
CA PHE A 214 -7.65 2.02 -4.81
C PHE A 214 -8.01 1.48 -6.20
N LEU A 215 -8.16 2.40 -7.15
CA LEU A 215 -8.12 2.09 -8.57
C LEU A 215 -6.82 2.66 -9.12
N VAL A 216 -5.84 1.81 -9.39
CA VAL A 216 -4.57 2.20 -10.01
C VAL A 216 -4.77 2.18 -11.52
N HIS A 217 -4.77 3.36 -12.13
CA HIS A 217 -4.98 3.49 -13.58
C HIS A 217 -3.72 3.18 -14.35
N GLN A 218 -2.60 3.80 -13.96
CA GLN A 218 -1.32 3.63 -14.64
C GLN A 218 -0.17 3.64 -13.65
N ILE A 219 0.84 2.82 -13.91
CA ILE A 219 2.17 2.92 -13.30
C ILE A 219 3.18 3.08 -14.43
N ALA A 220 4.10 4.04 -14.30
CA ALA A 220 5.17 4.20 -15.27
C ALA A 220 6.52 4.47 -14.62
N VAL A 221 7.58 3.93 -15.20
CA VAL A 221 8.96 4.27 -14.87
C VAL A 221 9.51 5.14 -15.98
N VAL A 222 9.88 6.37 -15.64
CA VAL A 222 10.10 7.43 -16.63
C VAL A 222 11.38 8.23 -16.38
N SER A 223 11.77 8.99 -17.40
CA SER A 223 12.85 9.97 -17.33
C SER A 223 12.25 11.37 -17.29
N LEU A 224 12.44 12.07 -16.18
CA LEU A 224 12.00 13.45 -15.99
C LEU A 224 13.20 14.41 -15.93
N PRO A 225 13.08 15.62 -16.49
CA PRO A 225 14.09 16.66 -16.31
C PRO A 225 14.14 17.11 -14.84
N PRO A 226 15.30 17.58 -14.33
CA PRO A 226 15.43 18.03 -12.94
C PRO A 226 14.39 19.08 -12.51
N ALA A 227 13.98 19.98 -13.41
CA ALA A 227 12.96 20.99 -13.14
C ALA A 227 11.60 20.38 -12.73
N ALA A 228 11.24 19.22 -13.29
CA ALA A 228 10.01 18.51 -12.94
C ALA A 228 10.08 17.80 -11.58
N MET A 229 11.27 17.71 -10.98
CA MET A 229 11.51 17.13 -9.65
C MET A 229 11.65 18.19 -8.55
N LEU A 230 11.45 19.47 -8.88
CA LEU A 230 11.38 20.51 -7.87
C LEU A 230 10.04 20.42 -7.13
N ARG A 231 10.09 20.63 -5.80
CA ARG A 231 8.86 20.79 -5.01
C ARG A 231 8.26 22.17 -5.34
N PRO A 232 6.94 22.26 -5.53
CA PRO A 232 6.27 23.55 -5.47
C PRO A 232 6.58 24.22 -4.13
N SER A 233 6.78 25.53 -4.12
CA SER A 233 6.76 26.31 -2.89
C SER A 233 5.39 26.09 -2.22
N GLN A 234 5.40 25.48 -1.04
CA GLN A 234 4.21 25.21 -0.23
C GLN A 234 3.69 26.47 0.44
#